data_AF-A0A947VCC3-F1
#
_entry.id   AF-A0A947VCC3-F1
#
_cell.length_a   1.000
_cell.length_b   1.000
_cell.length_c   1.000
_cell.angle_alpha   90.00
_cell.angle_beta   90.00
_cell.angle_gamma   90.00
#
_symmetry.space_group_name_H-M   'P 1'
#
loop_
_entity.id
_entity.type
_entity.pdbx_description
1 polymer ?
#
loop_
_entity_poly.entity_id
_entity_poly.type
_entity_poly.pdbx_seq_one_letter_code
_entity_poly.pdbx_strand_id
1 'polypeptide(L)'
;MKICYLDEQHRQKDDKITQILNDIRTNKTGEHTLQDLRQRYNKQITGFVKPTRLYTHNVDVIAINNRELNLLQEKKKYKYTMQVSGGKALIAILQKSCLAPEELFLKKGAIVMFVKNNFDQGYVNGTMGRIIDFDENNFPVVETKTGKQIIVHTTDWIIEEEGKIKAMIRQMPLRLAWAITVHKSQGMTIDAVEMDLSKSFVQGMGYVALSRARSLESMRLMGLNQMALQVNQDVLEFDKDLKDKSQIAMQDLENLSLEEKDEKQKQFLASITPKAHEKKVKAMPGQTYEETKKLVLQKLPLQKIAKIRGFTEQTIVSHLEKLIEQGEKSDLIKYLQPAQSERLKIIKAAFEKTEDSKLAPVKEILGEDFSYQELKLARLFL
;
A
#
# COMPACT_ATOMS: atom_id res chain seq x y z
N MET A 1 -11.81 20.27 7.14
CA MET A 1 -10.50 19.72 7.54
C MET A 1 -10.18 20.27 8.92
N LYS A 2 -9.94 19.44 9.94
CA LYS A 2 -9.48 19.87 11.26
C LYS A 2 -7.97 19.62 11.34
N ILE A 3 -7.23 20.53 11.95
CA ILE A 3 -5.78 20.40 12.14
C ILE A 3 -5.54 19.92 13.57
N CYS A 4 -4.68 18.90 13.71
CA CYS A 4 -4.22 18.41 15.00
C CYS A 4 -2.69 18.53 15.02
N TYR A 5 -2.16 19.35 15.92
CA TYR A 5 -0.73 19.55 16.09
C TYR A 5 -0.20 18.62 17.19
N LEU A 6 0.87 17.89 16.90
CA LEU A 6 1.56 17.05 17.89
C LEU A 6 2.70 17.85 18.51
N ASP A 7 2.79 17.86 19.83
CA ASP A 7 3.76 18.61 20.63
C ASP A 7 4.81 17.70 21.31
N GLU A 8 4.44 16.46 21.65
CA GLU A 8 5.34 15.51 22.31
C GLU A 8 6.34 14.86 21.34
N GLN A 9 7.62 14.85 21.73
CA GLN A 9 8.72 14.27 20.94
C GLN A 9 9.27 13.00 21.60
N HIS A 10 8.99 11.83 21.01
CA HIS A 10 9.44 10.54 21.56
C HIS A 10 10.79 10.03 21.04
N ARG A 11 11.41 10.67 20.03
CA ARG A 11 12.64 10.14 19.41
C ARG A 11 13.88 10.46 20.25
N GLN A 12 14.02 11.71 20.67
CA GLN A 12 15.18 12.18 21.42
C GLN A 12 14.95 11.92 22.91
N LYS A 13 15.96 11.36 23.57
CA LYS A 13 15.92 11.09 25.02
C LYS A 13 16.66 12.16 25.84
N ASP A 14 17.32 13.09 25.17
CA ASP A 14 18.22 14.08 25.74
C ASP A 14 17.64 15.49 25.50
N ASP A 15 17.53 16.26 26.57
CA ASP A 15 16.96 17.60 26.55
C ASP A 15 17.80 18.56 25.68
N LYS A 16 19.12 18.38 25.64
CA LYS A 16 20.01 19.28 24.88
C LYS A 16 19.78 19.19 23.38
N ILE A 17 19.73 17.98 22.83
CA ILE A 17 19.47 17.81 21.39
C ILE A 17 18.04 18.27 21.05
N THR A 18 17.08 18.07 21.95
CA THR A 18 15.71 18.54 21.76
C THR A 18 15.65 20.06 21.72
N GLN A 19 16.37 20.75 22.61
CA GLN A 19 16.50 22.20 22.62
C GLN A 19 17.14 22.71 21.33
N ILE A 20 18.27 22.14 20.90
CA ILE A 20 18.94 22.49 19.64
C ILE A 20 17.98 22.37 18.45
N LEU A 21 17.24 21.28 18.37
CA LEU A 21 16.28 21.04 17.29
C LEU A 21 15.14 22.07 17.34
N ASN A 22 14.61 22.39 18.52
CA ASN A 22 13.57 23.39 18.68
C ASN A 22 14.05 24.81 18.35
N ASP A 23 15.28 25.16 18.70
CA ASP A 23 15.88 26.46 18.36
C ASP A 23 15.98 26.61 16.85
N ILE A 24 16.48 25.58 16.16
CA ILE A 24 16.54 25.59 14.70
C ILE A 24 15.12 25.68 14.13
N ARG A 25 14.19 24.84 14.58
CA ARG A 25 12.80 24.78 14.08
C ARG A 25 12.04 26.10 14.25
N THR A 26 12.33 26.86 15.30
CA THR A 26 11.69 28.15 15.60
C THR A 26 12.50 29.34 15.11
N ASN A 27 13.59 29.10 14.37
CA ASN A 27 14.50 30.11 13.86
C ASN A 27 15.11 31.00 14.98
N LYS A 28 15.37 30.40 16.15
CA LYS A 28 16.00 31.00 17.34
C LYS A 28 17.43 30.48 17.57
N THR A 29 18.07 29.98 16.52
CA THR A 29 19.45 29.49 16.55
C THR A 29 20.39 30.59 17.07
N GLY A 30 20.99 30.36 18.24
CA GLY A 30 21.91 31.29 18.88
C GLY A 30 23.28 30.67 19.14
N GLU A 31 24.14 31.41 19.85
CA GLU A 31 25.49 30.92 20.20
C GLU A 31 25.42 29.71 21.14
N HIS A 32 24.40 29.59 21.99
CA HIS A 32 24.19 28.41 22.84
C HIS A 32 23.96 27.14 21.99
N THR A 33 23.13 27.23 20.95
CA THR A 33 22.90 26.14 19.99
C THR A 33 24.19 25.77 19.25
N LEU A 34 24.94 26.78 18.79
CA LEU A 34 26.18 26.59 18.04
C LEU A 34 27.29 26.00 18.90
N GLN A 35 27.40 26.40 20.17
CA GLN A 35 28.41 25.90 21.09
C GLN A 35 28.27 24.39 21.31
N ASP A 36 27.06 23.89 21.53
CA ASP A 36 26.81 22.47 21.71
C ASP A 36 27.09 21.67 20.42
N LEU A 37 26.68 22.21 19.25
CA LEU A 37 27.01 21.60 17.96
C LEU A 37 28.52 21.60 17.71
N ARG A 38 29.23 22.67 18.09
CA ARG A 38 30.69 22.78 17.92
C ARG A 38 31.43 21.72 18.73
N GLN A 39 30.96 21.38 19.92
CA GLN A 39 31.54 20.31 20.73
C GLN A 39 31.44 18.92 20.09
N ARG A 40 30.63 18.77 19.04
CA ARG A 40 30.48 17.51 18.28
C ARG A 40 31.34 17.47 17.02
N TYR A 41 32.10 18.52 16.71
CA TYR A 41 33.04 18.48 15.59
C TYR A 41 34.12 17.43 15.81
N ASN A 42 34.25 16.51 14.84
CA ASN A 42 35.28 15.48 14.81
C ASN A 42 35.36 14.57 16.05
N LYS A 43 34.33 14.56 16.92
CA LYS A 43 34.28 13.63 18.05
C LYS A 43 34.13 12.20 17.54
N GLN A 44 34.90 11.29 18.14
CA GLN A 44 34.73 9.87 17.87
C GLN A 44 33.41 9.39 18.47
N ILE A 45 32.63 8.65 17.67
CA ILE A 45 31.49 7.90 18.17
C ILE A 45 31.94 6.45 18.33
N THR A 46 31.89 5.94 19.54
CA THR A 46 32.08 4.51 19.82
C THR A 46 30.76 3.77 19.58
N GLY A 47 30.77 2.74 18.73
CA GLY A 47 29.58 1.96 18.40
C GLY A 47 29.91 0.58 17.84
N PHE A 48 28.91 -0.31 17.88
CA PHE A 48 28.98 -1.71 17.39
C PHE A 48 29.35 -1.82 15.89
N VAL A 49 28.92 -0.83 15.11
CA VAL A 49 29.23 -0.70 13.69
C VAL A 49 29.73 0.73 13.43
N LYS A 50 30.53 0.91 12.38
CA LYS A 50 30.90 2.24 11.90
C LYS A 50 29.61 3.07 11.76
N PRO A 51 29.57 4.30 12.29
CA PRO A 51 28.37 5.13 12.22
C PRO A 51 28.00 5.38 10.75
N THR A 52 26.71 5.37 10.46
CA THR A 52 26.22 5.71 9.12
C THR A 52 26.51 7.18 8.86
N ARG A 53 27.10 7.46 7.70
CA ARG A 53 27.41 8.83 7.27
C ARG A 53 26.24 9.44 6.49
N LEU A 54 25.78 10.62 6.91
CA LEU A 54 24.76 11.39 6.20
C LEU A 54 25.41 12.41 5.29
N TYR A 55 25.05 12.34 4.01
CA TYR A 55 25.49 13.30 2.98
C TYR A 55 24.30 13.96 2.29
N THR A 56 24.55 15.10 1.68
CA THR A 56 23.51 15.87 0.98
C THR A 56 23.26 15.34 -0.44
N HIS A 57 24.26 14.71 -1.09
CA HIS A 57 24.20 14.26 -2.48
C HIS A 57 24.30 12.74 -2.62
N ASN A 58 23.52 12.16 -3.55
CA ASN A 58 23.53 10.71 -3.81
C ASN A 58 24.88 10.22 -4.36
N VAL A 59 25.60 11.05 -5.12
CA VAL A 59 26.90 10.69 -5.72
C VAL A 59 27.93 10.34 -4.65
N ASP A 60 28.03 11.17 -3.60
CA ASP A 60 28.93 10.92 -2.46
C ASP A 60 28.58 9.60 -1.75
N VAL A 61 27.28 9.36 -1.54
CA VAL A 61 26.77 8.14 -0.90
C VAL A 61 27.11 6.90 -1.69
N ILE A 62 26.90 6.92 -3.01
CA ILE A 62 27.19 5.80 -3.89
C ILE A 62 28.71 5.52 -3.90
N ALA A 63 29.52 6.58 -4.03
CA ALA A 63 30.98 6.45 -4.02
C ALA A 63 31.51 5.81 -2.73
N ILE A 64 31.02 6.26 -1.57
CA ILE A 64 31.44 5.74 -0.26
C ILE A 64 30.99 4.29 -0.08
N ASN A 65 29.72 3.98 -0.37
CA ASN A 65 29.22 2.62 -0.22
C ASN A 65 29.95 1.63 -1.15
N ASN A 66 30.20 2.02 -2.40
CA ASN A 66 30.96 1.19 -3.34
C ASN A 66 32.41 1.01 -2.90
N ARG A 67 33.06 2.07 -2.43
CA ARG A 67 34.42 2.00 -1.89
C ARG A 67 34.49 1.05 -0.69
N GLU A 68 33.65 1.23 0.32
CA GLU A 68 33.66 0.39 1.52
C GLU A 68 33.30 -1.07 1.20
N LEU A 69 32.36 -1.32 0.28
CA LEU A 69 32.05 -2.66 -0.20
C LEU A 69 33.24 -3.32 -0.92
N ASN A 70 34.01 -2.55 -1.68
CA ASN A 70 35.19 -3.04 -2.41
C ASN A 70 36.39 -3.28 -1.49
N LEU A 71 36.48 -2.60 -0.35
CA LEU A 71 37.53 -2.82 0.66
C LEU A 71 37.35 -4.12 1.46
N LEU A 72 36.16 -4.74 1.39
CA LEU A 72 35.93 -6.04 2.03
C LEU A 72 36.77 -7.12 1.35
N GLN A 73 37.46 -7.93 2.17
CA GLN A 73 38.29 -9.06 1.72
C GLN A 73 37.50 -10.13 0.98
N GLU A 74 36.19 -10.21 1.23
CA GLU A 74 35.30 -11.13 0.54
C GLU A 74 35.25 -10.84 -0.96
N LYS A 75 35.55 -11.87 -1.76
CA LYS A 75 35.56 -11.80 -3.22
C LYS A 75 34.17 -12.07 -3.80
N LYS A 76 33.39 -12.95 -3.18
CA LYS A 76 32.06 -13.31 -3.67
C LYS A 76 31.09 -12.14 -3.47
N LYS A 77 30.53 -11.66 -4.58
CA LYS A 77 29.57 -10.56 -4.62
C LYS A 77 28.19 -11.11 -4.99
N TYR A 78 27.21 -10.86 -4.14
CA TYR A 78 25.82 -11.28 -4.34
C TYR A 78 25.03 -10.13 -4.93
N LYS A 79 24.26 -10.39 -6.00
CA LYS A 79 23.42 -9.40 -6.68
C LYS A 79 21.95 -9.77 -6.51
N TYR A 80 21.15 -8.80 -6.06
CA TYR A 80 19.70 -8.92 -5.98
C TYR A 80 19.05 -7.84 -6.83
N THR A 81 18.32 -8.25 -7.85
CA THR A 81 17.60 -7.35 -8.77
C THR A 81 16.14 -7.25 -8.36
N MET A 82 15.65 -6.03 -8.26
CA MET A 82 14.27 -5.72 -7.94
C MET A 82 13.33 -6.29 -9.01
N GLN A 83 12.29 -6.99 -8.57
CA GLN A 83 11.24 -7.51 -9.44
C GLN A 83 10.04 -6.56 -9.37
N VAL A 84 9.44 -6.25 -10.52
CA VAL A 84 8.30 -5.34 -10.61
C VAL A 84 7.14 -5.97 -11.39
N SER A 85 5.91 -5.65 -11.02
CA SER A 85 4.70 -6.11 -11.70
C SER A 85 3.59 -5.05 -11.61
N GLY A 86 2.75 -4.93 -12.64
CA GLY A 86 1.62 -4.00 -12.70
C GLY A 86 1.77 -2.83 -13.68
N GLY A 87 0.94 -1.80 -13.51
CA GLY A 87 0.90 -0.64 -14.41
C GLY A 87 2.14 0.26 -14.28
N LYS A 88 2.76 0.66 -15.40
CA LYS A 88 4.01 1.45 -15.44
C LYS A 88 3.98 2.73 -14.57
N ALA A 89 2.87 3.47 -14.61
CA ALA A 89 2.71 4.70 -13.82
C ALA A 89 2.75 4.43 -12.30
N LEU A 90 2.06 3.38 -11.87
CA LEU A 90 2.01 2.97 -10.46
C LEU A 90 3.33 2.37 -9.99
N ILE A 91 4.02 1.62 -10.84
CA ILE A 91 5.37 1.13 -10.57
C ILE A 91 6.34 2.32 -10.36
N ALA A 92 6.28 3.35 -11.21
CA ALA A 92 7.14 4.53 -11.06
C ALA A 92 6.90 5.27 -9.72
N ILE A 93 5.66 5.30 -9.23
CA ILE A 93 5.31 5.83 -7.91
C ILE A 93 5.95 4.96 -6.82
N LEU A 94 5.80 3.64 -6.90
CA LEU A 94 6.40 2.70 -5.95
C LEU A 94 7.94 2.78 -5.95
N GLN A 95 8.59 2.88 -7.10
CA GLN A 95 10.05 2.97 -7.19
C GLN A 95 10.57 4.26 -6.55
N LYS A 96 9.86 5.38 -6.72
CA LYS A 96 10.23 6.66 -6.09
C LYS A 96 10.13 6.61 -4.56
N SER A 97 9.10 5.97 -4.03
CA SER A 97 8.89 5.84 -2.58
C SER A 97 9.68 4.70 -1.95
N CYS A 98 10.06 3.68 -2.72
CA CYS A 98 10.85 2.55 -2.25
C CYS A 98 12.26 3.01 -1.82
N LEU A 99 12.65 2.57 -0.65
CA LEU A 99 13.98 2.84 -0.09
C LEU A 99 15.00 1.74 -0.46
N ALA A 100 14.53 0.57 -0.89
CA ALA A 100 15.39 -0.51 -1.37
C ALA A 100 15.87 -0.19 -2.79
N PRO A 101 17.16 -0.39 -3.10
CA PRO A 101 17.69 -0.10 -4.42
C PRO A 101 17.22 -1.12 -5.47
N GLU A 102 17.14 -0.69 -6.73
CA GLU A 102 16.81 -1.57 -7.86
C GLU A 102 17.82 -2.69 -8.02
N GLU A 103 19.12 -2.37 -7.90
CA GLU A 103 20.19 -3.35 -7.81
C GLU A 103 20.86 -3.25 -6.44
N LEU A 104 20.77 -4.34 -5.67
CA LEU A 104 21.45 -4.45 -4.39
C LEU A 104 22.63 -5.41 -4.52
N PHE A 105 23.82 -4.90 -4.21
CA PHE A 105 25.04 -5.70 -4.17
C PHE A 105 25.52 -5.88 -2.73
N LEU A 106 25.70 -7.13 -2.32
CA LEU A 106 26.09 -7.49 -0.96
C LEU A 106 27.34 -8.39 -0.95
N LYS A 107 28.06 -8.34 0.17
CA LYS A 107 29.20 -9.18 0.49
C LYS A 107 29.19 -9.49 1.98
N LYS A 108 29.86 -10.58 2.38
CA LYS A 108 30.10 -10.87 3.80
C LYS A 108 30.92 -9.73 4.40
N GLY A 109 30.50 -9.25 5.56
CA GLY A 109 31.05 -8.06 6.24
C GLY A 109 30.42 -6.73 5.82
N ALA A 110 29.49 -6.69 4.86
CA ALA A 110 28.84 -5.45 4.47
C ALA A 110 27.95 -4.89 5.60
N ILE A 111 27.97 -3.57 5.75
CA ILE A 111 27.10 -2.87 6.71
C ILE A 111 25.81 -2.48 5.98
N VAL A 112 24.69 -2.97 6.50
CA VAL A 112 23.37 -2.81 5.92
C VAL A 112 22.38 -2.21 6.90
N MET A 113 21.32 -1.65 6.34
CA MET A 113 20.20 -1.08 7.08
C MET A 113 18.90 -1.64 6.53
N PHE A 114 18.01 -2.03 7.43
CA PHE A 114 16.65 -2.45 7.08
C PHE A 114 15.82 -1.23 6.67
N VAL A 115 15.07 -1.35 5.58
CA VAL A 115 14.28 -0.25 5.00
C VAL A 115 12.76 -0.47 5.07
N LYS A 116 12.33 -1.49 5.80
CA LYS A 116 10.92 -1.84 6.02
C LYS A 116 10.74 -2.37 7.44
N ASN A 117 9.53 -2.23 7.98
CA ASN A 117 9.18 -2.78 9.28
C ASN A 117 8.78 -4.26 9.16
N ASN A 118 9.32 -5.09 10.04
CA ASN A 118 8.88 -6.47 10.26
C ASN A 118 9.09 -6.79 11.75
N PHE A 119 8.03 -6.62 12.53
CA PHE A 119 8.08 -6.80 13.99
C PHE A 119 8.33 -8.26 14.38
N ASP A 120 7.80 -9.21 13.61
CA ASP A 120 7.97 -10.65 13.85
C ASP A 120 9.44 -11.07 13.71
N GLN A 121 10.11 -10.57 12.66
CA GLN A 121 11.55 -10.78 12.48
C GLN A 121 12.40 -9.86 13.37
N GLY A 122 11.79 -8.89 14.05
CA GLY A 122 12.44 -8.03 15.04
C GLY A 122 13.30 -6.92 14.45
N TYR A 123 12.98 -6.45 13.25
CA TYR A 123 13.61 -5.27 12.67
C TYR A 123 12.58 -4.23 12.23
N VAL A 124 12.98 -2.97 12.36
CA VAL A 124 12.23 -1.80 11.86
C VAL A 124 13.07 -1.01 10.89
N ASN A 125 12.45 -0.11 10.13
CA ASN A 125 13.14 0.81 9.25
C ASN A 125 14.21 1.61 10.02
N GLY A 126 15.46 1.54 9.57
CA GLY A 126 16.63 2.11 10.24
C GLY A 126 17.42 1.14 11.12
N THR A 127 16.94 -0.09 11.32
CA THR A 127 17.70 -1.12 12.05
C THR A 127 18.99 -1.42 11.28
N MET A 128 20.11 -1.31 11.97
CA MET A 128 21.44 -1.54 11.41
C MET A 128 21.89 -2.98 11.67
N GLY A 129 22.67 -3.52 10.74
CA GLY A 129 23.32 -4.80 10.94
C GLY A 129 24.53 -5.01 10.03
N ARG A 130 25.25 -6.08 10.30
CA ARG A 130 26.37 -6.55 9.49
C ARG A 130 25.99 -7.88 8.85
N ILE A 131 26.29 -8.05 7.57
CA ILE A 131 26.15 -9.36 6.93
C ILE A 131 27.25 -10.27 7.45
N ILE A 132 26.86 -11.30 8.19
CA ILE A 132 27.79 -12.30 8.73
C ILE A 132 27.92 -13.51 7.83
N ASP A 133 26.89 -13.83 7.04
CA ASP A 133 26.95 -14.91 6.06
C ASP A 133 25.82 -14.83 5.03
N PHE A 134 25.76 -15.82 4.15
CA PHE A 134 24.62 -16.11 3.28
C PHE A 134 24.20 -17.57 3.45
N ASP A 135 22.90 -17.84 3.46
CA ASP A 135 22.39 -19.21 3.56
C ASP A 135 22.60 -20.00 2.25
N GLU A 136 22.18 -21.27 2.25
CA GLU A 136 22.28 -22.18 1.09
C GLU A 136 21.54 -21.65 -0.16
N ASN A 137 20.49 -20.85 0.05
CA ASN A 137 19.69 -20.22 -1.01
C ASN A 137 20.23 -18.83 -1.40
N ASN A 138 21.40 -18.45 -0.88
CA ASN A 138 22.02 -17.14 -1.05
C ASN A 138 21.21 -15.97 -0.45
N PHE A 139 20.38 -16.19 0.56
CA PHE A 139 19.78 -15.12 1.38
C PHE A 139 20.80 -14.57 2.39
N PRO A 140 20.90 -13.25 2.57
CA PRO A 140 21.86 -12.67 3.51
C PRO A 140 21.44 -12.93 4.96
N VAL A 141 22.41 -13.31 5.78
CA VAL A 141 22.29 -13.44 7.24
C VAL A 141 22.86 -12.18 7.87
N VAL A 142 21.99 -11.39 8.50
CA VAL A 142 22.33 -10.10 9.11
C VAL A 142 22.36 -10.23 10.62
N GLU A 143 23.49 -9.88 11.23
CA GLU A 143 23.61 -9.72 12.68
C GLU A 143 23.34 -8.26 13.06
N THR A 144 22.35 -8.05 13.93
CA THR A 144 22.00 -6.72 14.44
C THR A 144 22.83 -6.36 15.67
N LYS A 145 22.74 -5.10 16.13
CA LYS A 145 23.39 -4.63 17.37
C LYS A 145 23.04 -5.47 18.60
N THR A 146 21.87 -6.12 18.63
CA THR A 146 21.46 -6.97 19.76
C THR A 146 22.06 -8.38 19.70
N GLY A 147 22.90 -8.68 18.70
CA GLY A 147 23.43 -10.02 18.45
C GLY A 147 22.42 -10.96 17.77
N LYS A 148 21.22 -10.48 17.44
CA LYS A 148 20.22 -11.29 16.74
C LYS A 148 20.65 -11.50 15.30
N GLN A 149 20.71 -12.75 14.88
CA GLN A 149 20.94 -13.15 13.50
C GLN A 149 19.61 -13.32 12.78
N ILE A 150 19.47 -12.67 11.62
CA ILE A 150 18.24 -12.63 10.84
C ILE A 150 18.56 -13.05 9.42
N ILE A 151 17.95 -14.15 8.96
CA ILE A 151 17.96 -14.53 7.54
C ILE A 151 16.95 -13.63 6.84
N VAL A 152 17.42 -12.83 5.89
CA VAL A 152 16.58 -11.80 5.27
C VAL A 152 16.04 -12.29 3.94
N HIS A 153 14.72 -12.39 3.87
CA HIS A 153 13.99 -12.72 2.64
C HIS A 153 13.50 -11.46 1.92
N THR A 154 13.16 -11.61 0.64
CA THR A 154 12.53 -10.54 -0.16
C THR A 154 11.17 -10.16 0.41
N THR A 155 10.79 -8.88 0.27
CA THR A 155 9.48 -8.38 0.69
C THR A 155 8.80 -7.63 -0.45
N ASP A 156 7.48 -7.53 -0.36
CA ASP A 156 6.66 -6.85 -1.37
C ASP A 156 6.22 -5.44 -0.91
N TRP A 157 6.33 -4.46 -1.79
CA TRP A 157 5.69 -3.15 -1.69
C TRP A 157 4.57 -3.12 -2.72
N ILE A 158 3.33 -2.98 -2.25
CA ILE A 158 2.13 -3.11 -3.09
C ILE A 158 1.33 -1.80 -3.11
N ILE A 159 0.75 -1.49 -4.26
CA ILE A 159 -0.38 -0.56 -4.37
C ILE A 159 -1.61 -1.42 -4.61
N GLU A 160 -2.56 -1.31 -3.70
CA GLU A 160 -3.83 -2.03 -3.73
C GLU A 160 -4.97 -1.03 -3.85
N GLU A 161 -5.88 -1.29 -4.78
CA GLU A 161 -7.13 -0.54 -4.94
C GLU A 161 -8.27 -1.55 -5.01
N GLU A 162 -9.30 -1.37 -4.17
CA GLU A 162 -10.51 -2.22 -4.15
C GLU A 162 -10.22 -3.73 -4.03
N GLY A 163 -9.21 -4.13 -3.23
CA GLY A 163 -8.87 -5.54 -3.05
C GLY A 163 -8.01 -6.15 -4.15
N LYS A 164 -7.58 -5.35 -5.15
CA LYS A 164 -6.75 -5.80 -6.27
C LYS A 164 -5.38 -5.13 -6.24
N ILE A 165 -4.32 -5.94 -6.30
CA ILE A 165 -2.95 -5.45 -6.46
C ILE A 165 -2.80 -4.86 -7.86
N LYS A 166 -2.60 -3.55 -7.94
CA LYS A 166 -2.42 -2.80 -9.20
C LYS A 166 -0.95 -2.68 -9.60
N ALA A 167 -0.07 -2.64 -8.60
CA ALA A 167 1.37 -2.66 -8.78
C ALA A 167 2.07 -3.29 -7.58
N MET A 168 3.20 -3.93 -7.84
CA MET A 168 4.03 -4.59 -6.83
C MET A 168 5.50 -4.42 -7.18
N ILE A 169 6.31 -4.15 -6.16
CA ILE A 169 7.77 -4.24 -6.18
C ILE A 169 8.20 -5.29 -5.17
N ARG A 170 9.07 -6.22 -5.57
CA ARG A 170 9.68 -7.23 -4.68
C ARG A 170 11.19 -7.06 -4.67
N GLN A 171 11.75 -6.91 -3.47
CA GLN A 171 13.20 -6.74 -3.27
C GLN A 171 13.60 -7.08 -1.82
N MET A 172 14.89 -7.31 -1.58
CA MET A 172 15.44 -7.36 -0.23
C MET A 172 15.13 -6.06 0.52
N PRO A 173 14.66 -6.11 1.78
CA PRO A 173 14.38 -4.94 2.61
C PRO A 173 15.66 -4.35 3.19
N LEU A 174 16.73 -4.29 2.40
CA LEU A 174 18.06 -3.88 2.80
C LEU A 174 18.61 -2.81 1.86
N ARG A 175 19.50 -2.00 2.41
CA ARG A 175 20.41 -1.13 1.65
C ARG A 175 21.78 -1.10 2.31
N LEU A 176 22.82 -0.76 1.55
CA LEU A 176 24.12 -0.44 2.13
C LEU A 176 24.01 0.81 3.00
N ALA A 177 24.73 0.80 4.12
CA ALA A 177 24.54 1.75 5.19
C ALA A 177 25.83 2.35 5.77
N TRP A 178 26.95 2.30 5.04
CA TRP A 178 28.11 3.13 5.37
C TRP A 178 27.80 4.61 5.15
N ALA A 179 27.02 4.90 4.10
CA ALA A 179 26.50 6.23 3.84
C ALA A 179 25.06 6.18 3.34
N ILE A 180 24.26 7.18 3.70
CA ILE A 180 22.93 7.45 3.12
C ILE A 180 22.74 8.96 2.93
N THR A 181 21.78 9.36 2.09
CA THR A 181 21.48 10.78 1.95
C THR A 181 20.56 11.26 3.07
N VAL A 182 20.66 12.56 3.42
CA VAL A 182 19.77 13.20 4.39
C VAL A 182 18.30 12.98 4.01
N HIS A 183 17.95 13.16 2.74
CA HIS A 183 16.61 12.89 2.21
C HIS A 183 16.13 11.46 2.48
N LYS A 184 16.98 10.46 2.19
CA LYS A 184 16.63 9.05 2.40
C LYS A 184 16.69 8.62 3.88
N SER A 185 17.19 9.47 4.77
CA SER A 185 17.13 9.26 6.23
C SER A 185 15.85 9.81 6.86
N GLN A 186 15.04 10.58 6.12
CA GLN A 186 13.83 11.21 6.65
C GLN A 186 12.85 10.17 7.21
N GLY A 187 12.33 10.44 8.40
CA GLY A 187 11.47 9.52 9.15
C GLY A 187 12.21 8.45 9.97
N MET A 188 13.51 8.23 9.71
CA MET A 188 14.31 7.19 10.37
C MET A 188 14.94 7.69 11.66
N THR A 189 15.24 6.77 12.57
CA THR A 189 16.02 7.04 13.79
C THR A 189 17.32 6.27 13.70
N ILE A 190 18.45 6.94 13.87
CA ILE A 190 19.78 6.34 13.69
C ILE A 190 20.54 6.42 15.03
N ASP A 191 21.00 5.26 15.50
CA ASP A 191 21.64 5.11 16.81
C ASP A 191 23.03 5.77 16.90
N ALA A 192 23.75 5.85 15.79
CA ALA A 192 25.08 6.45 15.70
C ALA A 192 25.25 7.04 14.29
N VAL A 193 25.46 8.35 14.21
CA VAL A 193 25.43 9.07 12.95
C VAL A 193 26.58 10.06 12.82
N GLU A 194 27.30 9.97 11.72
CA GLU A 194 28.28 10.96 11.28
C GLU A 194 27.62 11.80 10.19
N MET A 195 27.76 13.12 10.23
CA MET A 195 27.10 13.99 9.26
C MET A 195 28.02 15.12 8.81
N ASP A 196 28.02 15.37 7.50
CA ASP A 196 28.67 16.53 6.91
C ASP A 196 27.61 17.43 6.27
N LEU A 197 27.37 18.55 6.94
CA LEU A 197 26.38 19.56 6.54
C LEU A 197 27.05 20.81 5.96
N SER A 198 28.36 20.77 5.68
CA SER A 198 29.11 21.89 5.07
C SER A 198 28.57 22.27 3.69
N LYS A 199 28.09 21.29 2.92
CA LYS A 199 27.50 21.45 1.58
C LYS A 199 25.97 21.56 1.61
N SER A 200 25.39 22.07 2.69
CA SER A 200 23.95 22.23 2.76
C SER A 200 23.47 23.38 1.88
N PHE A 201 22.49 23.12 1.01
CA PHE A 201 22.06 24.07 -0.03
C PHE A 201 20.57 24.44 0.04
N VAL A 202 19.79 23.81 0.93
CA VAL A 202 18.36 24.10 1.15
C VAL A 202 18.10 24.29 2.64
N GLN A 203 17.21 25.23 2.95
CA GLN A 203 16.72 25.51 4.29
C GLN A 203 16.07 24.26 4.90
N GLY A 204 16.23 24.06 6.22
CA GLY A 204 15.69 22.91 6.95
C GLY A 204 16.45 21.59 6.76
N MET A 205 17.38 21.48 5.80
CA MET A 205 18.12 20.22 5.58
C MET A 205 18.99 19.84 6.80
N GLY A 206 19.59 20.81 7.48
CA GLY A 206 20.36 20.54 8.69
C GLY A 206 19.47 20.05 9.83
N TYR A 207 18.27 20.61 10.00
CA TYR A 207 17.27 20.11 10.94
C TYR A 207 16.89 18.64 10.66
N VAL A 208 16.66 18.29 9.39
CA VAL A 208 16.33 16.91 9.00
C VAL A 208 17.47 15.96 9.38
N ALA A 209 18.73 16.33 9.11
CA ALA A 209 19.89 15.51 9.42
C ALA A 209 20.13 15.36 10.94
N LEU A 210 20.13 16.48 11.67
CA LEU A 210 20.35 16.51 13.13
C LEU A 210 19.26 15.71 13.87
N SER A 211 18.00 15.82 13.42
CA SER A 211 16.87 15.11 14.02
C SER A 211 16.87 13.59 13.82
N ARG A 212 17.86 13.02 13.10
CA ARG A 212 18.05 11.57 12.98
C ARG A 212 18.74 10.96 14.19
N ALA A 213 19.57 11.73 14.87
CA ALA A 213 20.27 11.28 16.06
C ALA A 213 19.30 11.17 17.27
N ARG A 214 19.49 10.16 18.11
CA ARG A 214 18.73 9.98 19.37
C ARG A 214 19.25 10.88 20.50
N SER A 215 20.54 11.18 20.50
CA SER A 215 21.23 11.95 21.52
C SER A 215 22.37 12.75 20.90
N LEU A 216 22.84 13.78 21.59
CA LEU A 216 23.99 14.54 21.13
C LEU A 216 25.27 13.67 21.12
N GLU A 217 25.37 12.72 22.05
CA GLU A 217 26.50 11.78 22.19
C GLU A 217 26.66 10.82 21.01
N SER A 218 25.53 10.40 20.43
CA SER A 218 25.48 9.53 19.25
C SER A 218 25.84 10.21 17.93
N MET A 219 26.17 11.51 17.96
CA MET A 219 26.35 12.32 16.75
C MET A 219 27.78 12.85 16.61
N ARG A 220 28.27 12.85 15.37
CA ARG A 220 29.53 13.46 14.97
C ARG A 220 29.26 14.41 13.81
N LEU A 221 29.75 15.64 13.93
CA LEU A 221 29.70 16.63 12.87
C LEU A 221 31.08 16.74 12.21
N MET A 222 31.11 16.69 10.88
CA MET A 222 32.31 16.95 10.09
C MET A 222 32.35 18.42 9.62
N GLY A 223 31.18 18.99 9.35
CA GLY A 223 31.01 20.31 8.76
C GLY A 223 29.59 20.81 8.99
N LEU A 224 29.42 22.13 9.10
CA LEU A 224 28.12 22.80 9.19
C LEU A 224 28.26 24.18 8.54
N ASN A 225 27.24 24.60 7.79
CA ASN A 225 27.15 25.96 7.26
C ASN A 225 25.90 26.66 7.80
N GLN A 226 25.77 27.98 7.59
CA GLN A 226 24.61 28.74 8.06
C GLN A 226 23.29 28.27 7.40
N MET A 227 23.32 27.93 6.11
CA MET A 227 22.13 27.46 5.37
C MET A 227 21.49 26.22 6.03
N ALA A 228 22.30 25.32 6.59
CA ALA A 228 21.81 24.13 7.28
C ALA A 228 20.91 24.45 8.50
N LEU A 229 21.09 25.62 9.11
CA LEU A 229 20.39 26.06 10.31
C LEU A 229 19.25 27.04 10.03
N GLN A 230 19.08 27.45 8.77
CA GLN A 230 18.00 28.34 8.36
C GLN A 230 16.69 27.58 8.16
N VAL A 231 15.59 28.26 8.47
CA VAL A 231 14.23 27.80 8.18
C VAL A 231 13.60 28.75 7.17
N ASN A 232 12.76 28.21 6.30
CA ASN A 232 12.00 28.99 5.34
C ASN A 232 10.94 29.83 6.07
N GLN A 233 10.88 31.13 5.77
CA GLN A 233 9.96 32.06 6.43
C GLN A 233 8.48 31.76 6.14
N ASP A 234 8.15 31.43 4.89
CA ASP A 234 6.78 31.07 4.50
C ASP A 234 6.30 29.84 5.30
N VAL A 235 7.21 28.89 5.60
CA VAL A 235 6.90 27.72 6.42
C VAL A 235 6.69 28.10 7.89
N LEU A 236 7.42 29.08 8.43
CA LEU A 236 7.22 29.56 9.80
C LEU A 236 5.87 30.26 9.96
N GLU A 237 5.51 31.11 9.00
CA GLU A 237 4.21 31.78 8.97
C GLU A 237 3.07 30.76 8.82
N PHE A 238 3.24 29.78 7.93
CA PHE A 238 2.27 28.72 7.75
C PHE A 238 2.14 27.82 8.99
N ASP A 239 3.24 27.46 9.65
CA ASP A 239 3.22 26.67 10.90
C ASP A 239 2.48 27.41 12.03
N LYS A 240 2.55 28.75 12.06
CA LYS A 240 1.77 29.57 13.00
C LYS A 240 0.26 29.43 12.73
N ASP A 241 -0.17 29.59 11.48
CA ASP A 241 -1.58 29.39 11.09
C ASP A 241 -2.08 27.97 11.43
N LEU A 242 -1.25 26.93 11.21
CA LEU A 242 -1.59 25.56 11.58
C LEU A 242 -1.76 25.38 13.09
N LYS A 243 -0.92 26.00 13.91
CA LYS A 243 -1.04 25.98 15.38
C LYS A 243 -2.30 26.69 15.84
N ASP A 244 -2.58 27.88 15.30
CA ASP A 244 -3.78 28.65 15.65
C ASP A 244 -5.04 27.85 15.30
N LYS A 245 -5.09 27.22 14.13
CA LYS A 245 -6.19 26.31 13.73
C LYS A 245 -6.31 25.09 14.62
N SER A 246 -5.19 24.53 15.09
CA SER A 246 -5.21 23.40 16.03
C SER A 246 -5.73 23.82 17.41
N GLN A 247 -5.40 25.01 17.88
CA GLN A 247 -5.92 25.55 19.15
C GLN A 247 -7.43 25.78 19.07
N ILE A 248 -7.93 26.37 17.97
CA ILE A 248 -9.38 26.51 17.73
C ILE A 248 -10.06 25.14 17.72
N ALA A 249 -9.47 24.15 17.05
CA ALA A 249 -10.01 22.79 17.04
C ALA A 249 -10.05 22.13 18.42
N MET A 250 -9.07 22.42 19.28
CA MET A 250 -9.02 21.96 20.66
C MET A 250 -10.11 22.63 21.51
N GLN A 251 -10.27 23.96 21.42
CA GLN A 251 -11.32 24.70 22.11
C GLN A 251 -12.72 24.24 21.70
N ASP A 252 -12.95 24.04 20.39
CA ASP A 252 -14.20 23.46 19.88
C ASP A 252 -14.48 22.10 20.51
N LEU A 253 -13.45 21.27 20.70
CA LEU A 253 -13.58 19.96 21.33
C LEU A 253 -13.86 20.09 22.83
N GLU A 254 -13.22 21.02 23.53
CA GLU A 254 -13.45 21.26 24.95
C GLU A 254 -14.87 21.75 25.25
N ASN A 255 -15.43 22.56 24.34
CA ASN A 255 -16.79 23.09 24.45
C ASN A 255 -17.90 22.06 24.21
N LEU A 256 -17.57 20.87 23.67
CA LEU A 256 -18.53 19.80 23.49
C LEU A 256 -18.73 19.02 24.80
N SER A 257 -19.99 18.72 25.11
CA SER A 257 -20.36 17.80 26.16
C SER A 257 -19.85 16.37 25.88
N LEU A 258 -19.78 15.54 26.92
CA LEU A 258 -19.37 14.15 26.77
C LEU A 258 -20.32 13.35 25.86
N GLU A 259 -21.62 13.66 25.91
CA GLU A 259 -22.64 13.03 25.08
C GLU A 259 -22.45 13.38 23.59
N GLU A 260 -22.21 14.66 23.28
CA GLU A 260 -21.94 15.10 21.91
C GLU A 260 -20.64 14.52 21.36
N LYS A 261 -19.61 14.37 22.20
CA LYS A 261 -18.35 13.72 21.80
C LYS A 261 -18.58 12.27 21.41
N ASP A 262 -19.32 11.53 22.23
CA ASP A 262 -19.64 10.11 21.98
C ASP A 262 -20.50 9.96 20.72
N GLU A 263 -21.50 10.83 20.52
CA GLU A 263 -22.33 10.81 19.32
C GLU A 263 -21.52 11.08 18.05
N LYS A 264 -20.65 12.10 18.06
CA LYS A 264 -19.77 12.41 16.92
C LYS A 264 -18.78 11.28 16.64
N GLN A 265 -18.24 10.64 17.68
CA GLN A 265 -17.36 9.48 17.51
C GLN A 265 -18.10 8.31 16.86
N LYS A 266 -19.32 8.00 17.32
CA LYS A 266 -20.17 6.95 16.71
C LYS A 266 -20.47 7.24 15.24
N GLN A 267 -20.85 8.48 14.92
CA GLN A 267 -21.10 8.91 13.54
C GLN A 267 -19.84 8.77 12.66
N PHE A 268 -18.68 9.16 13.16
CA PHE A 268 -17.41 9.02 12.43
C PHE A 268 -17.06 7.55 12.20
N LEU A 269 -17.12 6.71 13.24
CA LEU A 269 -16.87 5.27 13.13
C LEU A 269 -17.83 4.62 12.11
N ALA A 270 -19.11 4.98 12.11
CA ALA A 270 -20.07 4.50 11.12
C ALA A 270 -19.72 4.93 9.68
N SER A 271 -19.12 6.12 9.51
CA SER A 271 -18.71 6.64 8.20
C SER A 271 -17.48 5.95 7.60
N ILE A 272 -16.55 5.50 8.46
CA ILE A 272 -15.31 4.82 8.04
C ILE A 272 -15.42 3.30 8.07
N THR A 273 -16.42 2.74 8.75
CA THR A 273 -16.67 1.31 8.74
C THR A 273 -17.00 0.93 7.30
N PRO A 274 -16.21 0.04 6.66
CA PRO A 274 -16.55 -0.45 5.33
C PRO A 274 -17.98 -0.98 5.42
N LYS A 275 -18.91 -0.42 4.63
CA LYS A 275 -20.23 -1.03 4.47
C LYS A 275 -19.94 -2.47 4.13
N ALA A 276 -20.34 -3.40 5.00
CA ALA A 276 -20.18 -4.81 4.71
C ALA A 276 -20.78 -5.01 3.31
N HIS A 277 -19.94 -5.24 2.32
CA HIS A 277 -20.40 -5.94 1.14
C HIS A 277 -20.81 -7.27 1.72
N GLU A 278 -22.11 -7.43 1.97
CA GLU A 278 -22.71 -8.74 2.08
C GLU A 278 -22.19 -9.50 0.88
N LYS A 279 -21.21 -10.38 1.11
CA LYS A 279 -20.85 -11.40 0.15
C LYS A 279 -22.14 -12.19 -0.01
N LYS A 280 -22.95 -11.85 -1.02
CA LYS A 280 -23.96 -12.76 -1.53
C LYS A 280 -23.18 -14.03 -1.84
N VAL A 281 -23.34 -15.02 -0.98
CA VAL A 281 -22.78 -16.36 -1.16
C VAL A 281 -23.22 -16.77 -2.57
N LYS A 282 -22.28 -16.90 -3.50
CA LYS A 282 -22.59 -17.46 -4.82
C LYS A 282 -23.04 -18.89 -4.56
N ALA A 283 -24.34 -19.13 -4.65
CA ALA A 283 -24.90 -20.48 -4.55
C ALA A 283 -24.22 -21.39 -5.59
N MET A 284 -23.89 -22.61 -5.17
CA MET A 284 -23.29 -23.61 -6.06
C MET A 284 -24.19 -23.86 -7.28
N PRO A 285 -23.63 -24.01 -8.49
CA PRO A 285 -24.41 -24.07 -9.74
C PRO A 285 -25.56 -25.09 -9.77
N GLY A 286 -25.48 -26.18 -9.00
CA GLY A 286 -26.53 -27.21 -8.93
C GLY A 286 -27.75 -26.84 -8.09
N GLN A 287 -27.58 -26.11 -6.98
CA GLN A 287 -28.71 -25.69 -6.12
C GLN A 287 -29.59 -24.63 -6.80
N THR A 288 -29.01 -23.85 -7.70
CA THR A 288 -29.69 -22.71 -8.34
C THR A 288 -30.82 -23.14 -9.27
N TYR A 289 -30.72 -24.32 -9.92
CA TYR A 289 -31.73 -24.85 -10.85
C TYR A 289 -32.93 -25.44 -10.11
N GLU A 290 -32.71 -26.22 -9.04
CA GLU A 290 -33.79 -26.82 -8.25
C GLU A 290 -34.69 -25.77 -7.59
N GLU A 291 -34.10 -24.66 -7.12
CA GLU A 291 -34.87 -23.57 -6.54
C GLU A 291 -35.71 -22.83 -7.60
N THR A 292 -35.18 -22.66 -8.81
CA THR A 292 -35.98 -22.16 -9.94
C THR A 292 -37.13 -23.13 -10.26
N LYS A 293 -36.86 -24.45 -10.28
CA LYS A 293 -37.89 -25.48 -10.48
C LYS A 293 -39.02 -25.42 -9.45
N LYS A 294 -38.70 -25.26 -8.16
CA LYS A 294 -39.72 -25.14 -7.09
C LYS A 294 -40.68 -23.97 -7.31
N LEU A 295 -40.15 -22.82 -7.71
CA LEU A 295 -40.96 -21.62 -7.97
C LEU A 295 -41.79 -21.72 -9.26
N VAL A 296 -41.28 -22.45 -10.26
CA VAL A 296 -41.99 -22.74 -11.51
C VAL A 296 -43.16 -23.69 -11.26
N LEU A 297 -42.98 -24.71 -10.41
CA LEU A 297 -44.06 -25.62 -10.00
C LEU A 297 -45.21 -24.90 -9.26
N GLN A 298 -44.92 -23.76 -8.63
CA GLN A 298 -45.94 -22.88 -8.02
C GLN A 298 -46.71 -22.05 -9.06
N LYS A 299 -46.48 -22.25 -10.35
CA LYS A 299 -47.12 -21.55 -11.49
C LYS A 299 -46.98 -20.03 -11.43
N LEU A 300 -45.87 -19.54 -10.86
CA LEU A 300 -45.59 -18.11 -10.81
C LEU A 300 -45.13 -17.58 -12.19
N PRO A 301 -45.47 -16.33 -12.56
CA PRO A 301 -44.93 -15.69 -13.75
C PRO A 301 -43.41 -15.53 -13.66
N LEU A 302 -42.70 -15.65 -14.80
CA LEU A 302 -41.23 -15.52 -14.87
C LEU A 302 -40.71 -14.22 -14.25
N GLN A 303 -41.42 -13.11 -14.45
CA GLN A 303 -41.14 -11.81 -13.83
C GLN A 303 -41.08 -11.87 -12.29
N LYS A 304 -42.03 -12.57 -11.67
CA LYS A 304 -42.08 -12.72 -10.21
C LYS A 304 -40.97 -13.66 -9.73
N ILE A 305 -40.71 -14.74 -10.46
CA ILE A 305 -39.62 -15.67 -10.15
C ILE A 305 -38.28 -14.95 -10.21
N ALA A 306 -38.04 -14.16 -11.25
CA ALA A 306 -36.85 -13.34 -11.42
C ALA A 306 -36.63 -12.38 -10.23
N LYS A 307 -37.68 -11.68 -9.79
CA LYS A 307 -37.63 -10.80 -8.61
C LYS A 307 -37.34 -11.56 -7.31
N ILE A 308 -38.05 -12.67 -7.05
CA ILE A 308 -37.86 -13.49 -5.84
C ILE A 308 -36.42 -14.04 -5.79
N ARG A 309 -35.88 -14.41 -6.95
CA ARG A 309 -34.52 -14.97 -7.06
C ARG A 309 -33.42 -13.91 -7.16
N GLY A 310 -33.77 -12.64 -7.34
CA GLY A 310 -32.81 -11.57 -7.62
C GLY A 310 -32.04 -11.77 -8.93
N PHE A 311 -32.64 -12.44 -9.92
CA PHE A 311 -32.07 -12.69 -11.24
C PHE A 311 -32.83 -11.95 -12.34
N THR A 312 -32.26 -11.89 -13.54
CA THR A 312 -32.99 -11.46 -14.73
C THR A 312 -33.87 -12.58 -15.26
N GLU A 313 -34.96 -12.24 -15.95
CA GLU A 313 -35.83 -13.24 -16.60
C GLU A 313 -35.05 -14.13 -17.57
N GLN A 314 -34.08 -13.56 -18.29
CA GLN A 314 -33.20 -14.32 -19.18
C GLN A 314 -32.41 -15.42 -18.46
N THR A 315 -31.94 -15.15 -17.24
CA THR A 315 -31.21 -16.12 -16.42
C THR A 315 -32.15 -17.25 -15.97
N ILE A 316 -33.39 -16.91 -15.61
CA ILE A 316 -34.42 -17.90 -15.26
C ILE A 316 -34.78 -18.78 -16.47
N VAL A 317 -34.89 -18.21 -17.67
CA VAL A 317 -35.12 -18.97 -18.91
C VAL A 317 -33.97 -19.94 -19.20
N SER A 318 -32.71 -19.52 -19.06
CA SER A 318 -31.57 -20.43 -19.25
C SER A 318 -31.47 -21.51 -18.16
N HIS A 319 -32.00 -21.27 -16.95
CA HIS A 319 -32.14 -22.33 -15.95
C HIS A 319 -33.19 -23.38 -16.38
N LEU A 320 -34.30 -22.94 -16.97
CA LEU A 320 -35.32 -23.83 -17.52
C LEU A 320 -34.79 -24.66 -18.69
N GLU A 321 -34.01 -24.07 -19.60
CA GLU A 321 -33.37 -24.79 -20.72
C GLU A 321 -32.54 -25.99 -20.21
N LYS A 322 -31.68 -25.75 -19.21
CA LYS A 322 -30.85 -26.80 -18.61
C LYS A 322 -31.64 -27.87 -17.88
N LEU A 323 -32.74 -27.50 -17.20
CA LEU A 323 -33.61 -28.48 -16.53
C LEU A 323 -34.26 -29.42 -17.55
N ILE A 324 -34.71 -28.90 -18.69
CA ILE A 324 -35.29 -29.70 -19.78
C ILE A 324 -34.24 -30.61 -20.42
N GLU A 325 -33.04 -30.10 -20.69
CA GLU A 325 -31.91 -30.90 -21.20
C GLU A 325 -31.53 -32.06 -20.25
N GLN A 326 -31.75 -31.89 -18.94
CA GLN A 326 -31.51 -32.91 -17.92
C GLN A 326 -32.63 -33.97 -17.80
N GLY A 327 -33.62 -33.95 -18.71
CA GLY A 327 -34.67 -34.96 -18.80
C GLY A 327 -35.91 -34.67 -17.94
N GLU A 328 -36.02 -33.47 -17.37
CA GLU A 328 -37.23 -33.02 -16.68
C GLU A 328 -38.35 -32.76 -17.70
N LYS A 329 -39.50 -33.45 -17.54
CA LYS A 329 -40.59 -33.45 -18.54
C LYS A 329 -41.15 -32.06 -18.83
N SER A 330 -41.57 -31.87 -20.08
CA SER A 330 -42.20 -30.67 -20.66
C SER A 330 -43.45 -30.14 -19.93
N ASP A 331 -43.98 -30.89 -18.96
CA ASP A 331 -45.11 -30.49 -18.11
C ASP A 331 -44.79 -29.28 -17.20
N LEU A 332 -43.51 -29.07 -16.85
CA LEU A 332 -43.05 -27.97 -15.99
C LEU A 332 -43.34 -26.59 -16.59
N ILE A 333 -43.37 -26.48 -17.91
CA ILE A 333 -43.45 -25.21 -18.63
C ILE A 333 -44.77 -25.03 -19.39
N LYS A 334 -45.69 -26.00 -19.35
CA LYS A 334 -46.99 -25.93 -20.04
C LYS A 334 -47.80 -24.68 -19.69
N TYR A 335 -47.71 -24.21 -18.45
CA TYR A 335 -48.39 -22.98 -18.01
C TYR A 335 -47.68 -21.69 -18.48
N LEU A 336 -46.41 -21.79 -18.85
CA LEU A 336 -45.62 -20.71 -19.48
C LEU A 336 -45.82 -20.67 -20.99
N GLN A 337 -46.56 -21.63 -21.55
CA GLN A 337 -46.91 -21.63 -22.96
C GLN A 337 -47.71 -20.35 -23.24
N PRO A 338 -47.20 -19.46 -24.10
CA PRO A 338 -47.92 -18.24 -24.44
C PRO A 338 -49.31 -18.63 -24.97
N ALA A 339 -50.38 -18.10 -24.35
CA ALA A 339 -51.74 -18.32 -24.81
C ALA A 339 -51.86 -17.82 -26.26
N GLN A 340 -51.92 -18.75 -27.22
CA GLN A 340 -52.23 -18.54 -28.64
C GLN A 340 -51.64 -17.26 -29.29
N SER A 341 -50.31 -17.09 -29.27
CA SER A 341 -49.71 -16.10 -30.17
C SER A 341 -49.36 -16.78 -31.49
N GLU A 342 -50.00 -16.38 -32.57
CA GLU A 342 -49.64 -16.71 -33.96
C GLU A 342 -48.12 -16.58 -34.23
N ARG A 343 -47.50 -15.65 -33.48
CA ARG A 343 -46.05 -15.44 -33.33
C ARG A 343 -45.24 -16.70 -32.98
N LEU A 344 -45.75 -17.60 -32.13
CA LEU A 344 -45.02 -18.82 -31.73
C LEU A 344 -44.99 -19.86 -32.86
N LYS A 345 -46.04 -19.91 -33.70
CA LYS A 345 -46.03 -20.73 -34.92
C LYS A 345 -45.01 -20.21 -35.93
N ILE A 346 -44.93 -18.89 -36.07
CA ILE A 346 -43.95 -18.22 -36.94
C ILE A 346 -42.52 -18.52 -36.46
N ILE A 347 -42.27 -18.41 -35.15
CA ILE A 347 -40.96 -18.73 -34.57
C ILE A 347 -40.62 -20.22 -34.77
N LYS A 348 -41.56 -21.13 -34.52
CA LYS A 348 -41.35 -22.58 -34.72
C LYS A 348 -41.01 -22.93 -36.18
N ALA A 349 -41.72 -22.35 -37.14
CA ALA A 349 -41.43 -22.55 -38.56
C ALA A 349 -40.05 -21.99 -38.97
N ALA A 350 -39.58 -20.91 -38.32
CA ALA A 350 -38.23 -20.39 -38.55
C ALA A 350 -37.14 -21.29 -37.95
N PHE A 351 -37.40 -21.90 -36.79
CA PHE A 351 -36.52 -22.94 -36.23
C PHE A 351 -36.47 -24.20 -37.11
N GLU A 352 -37.59 -24.65 -37.70
CA GLU A 352 -37.59 -25.82 -38.60
C GLU A 352 -36.80 -25.59 -39.90
N LYS A 353 -36.68 -24.32 -40.35
CA LYS A 353 -35.86 -23.95 -41.52
C LYS A 353 -34.37 -23.84 -41.23
N THR A 354 -33.98 -23.83 -39.96
CA THR A 354 -32.58 -23.73 -39.53
C THR A 354 -32.19 -25.09 -38.97
N GLU A 355 -31.27 -25.80 -39.65
CA GLU A 355 -30.86 -27.14 -39.24
C GLU A 355 -30.16 -27.18 -37.87
N ASP A 356 -29.82 -26.01 -37.29
CA ASP A 356 -29.30 -25.87 -35.94
C ASP A 356 -30.25 -25.08 -35.01
N SER A 357 -30.33 -25.49 -33.74
CA SER A 357 -31.19 -24.87 -32.70
C SER A 357 -30.67 -23.52 -32.18
N LYS A 358 -29.87 -22.81 -32.99
CA LYS A 358 -29.23 -21.55 -32.63
C LYS A 358 -30.17 -20.36 -32.84
N LEU A 359 -30.04 -19.35 -31.97
CA LEU A 359 -30.95 -18.21 -31.94
C LEU A 359 -30.63 -17.14 -32.99
N ALA A 360 -29.35 -16.98 -33.36
CA ALA A 360 -28.92 -15.94 -34.28
C ALA A 360 -29.46 -16.17 -35.72
N PRO A 361 -29.40 -17.39 -36.30
CA PRO A 361 -29.98 -17.66 -37.62
C PRO A 361 -31.49 -17.45 -37.66
N VAL A 362 -32.19 -17.84 -36.60
CA VAL A 362 -33.65 -17.64 -36.47
C VAL A 362 -34.01 -16.16 -36.33
N LYS A 363 -33.19 -15.39 -35.60
CA LYS A 363 -33.36 -13.93 -35.48
C LYS A 363 -33.14 -13.22 -36.82
N GLU A 364 -32.20 -13.68 -37.65
CA GLU A 364 -31.99 -13.15 -39.00
C GLU A 364 -33.20 -13.41 -39.91
N ILE A 365 -33.86 -14.56 -39.79
CA ILE A 365 -35.07 -14.91 -40.56
C ILE A 365 -36.28 -14.07 -40.12
N LEU A 366 -36.42 -13.83 -38.82
CA LEU A 366 -37.61 -13.19 -38.23
C LEU A 366 -37.49 -11.66 -38.09
N GLY A 367 -36.29 -11.10 -38.24
CA GLY A 367 -36.04 -9.67 -38.17
C GLY A 367 -36.19 -9.06 -36.78
N GLU A 368 -36.27 -7.72 -36.71
CA GLU A 368 -36.31 -6.98 -35.44
C GLU A 368 -37.64 -7.11 -34.69
N ASP A 369 -38.70 -7.53 -35.37
CA ASP A 369 -40.04 -7.66 -34.82
C ASP A 369 -40.17 -8.74 -33.74
N PHE A 370 -39.19 -9.65 -33.61
CA PHE A 370 -39.16 -10.72 -32.60
C PHE A 370 -37.95 -10.59 -31.68
N SER A 371 -38.17 -10.38 -30.38
CA SER A 371 -37.08 -10.25 -29.42
C SER A 371 -36.36 -11.58 -29.17
N TYR A 372 -35.06 -11.53 -28.85
CA TYR A 372 -34.30 -12.73 -28.45
C TYR A 372 -34.90 -13.45 -27.23
N GLN A 373 -35.63 -12.72 -26.39
CA GLN A 373 -36.36 -13.28 -25.26
C GLN A 373 -37.53 -14.16 -25.72
N GLU A 374 -38.32 -13.71 -26.70
CA GLU A 374 -39.39 -14.51 -27.30
C GLU A 374 -38.84 -15.75 -27.99
N LEU A 375 -37.70 -15.64 -28.70
CA LEU A 375 -37.07 -16.78 -29.37
C LEU A 375 -36.58 -17.85 -28.38
N LYS A 376 -35.94 -17.44 -27.27
CA LYS A 376 -35.50 -18.36 -26.21
C LYS A 376 -36.67 -19.04 -25.50
N LEU A 377 -37.73 -18.29 -25.21
CA LEU A 377 -38.92 -18.85 -24.57
C LEU A 377 -39.62 -19.85 -25.51
N ALA A 378 -39.76 -19.52 -26.80
CA ALA A 378 -40.35 -20.42 -27.79
C ALA A 378 -39.53 -21.70 -27.98
N ARG A 379 -38.19 -21.61 -27.90
CA ARG A 379 -37.29 -22.76 -27.97
C ARG A 379 -37.49 -23.78 -26.85
N LEU A 380 -38.03 -23.37 -25.69
CA LEU A 380 -38.40 -24.32 -24.63
C LEU A 380 -39.55 -25.27 -25.04
N PHE A 381 -40.33 -24.92 -26.07
CA PHE A 381 -41.52 -25.67 -26.52
C PHE A 381 -41.31 -26.39 -27.87
N LEU A 382 -40.09 -26.38 -28.40
CA LEU A 382 -39.67 -27.17 -29.57
C LEU A 382 -39.19 -28.53 -29.11
#